data_AF-X1MIM8-F1
#
_entry.id   AF-X1MIM8-F1
#
_cell.length_a   1.000
_cell.length_b   1.000
_cell.length_c   1.000
_cell.angle_alpha   90.00
_cell.angle_beta   90.00
_cell.angle_gamma   90.00
#
_symmetry.space_group_name_H-M   'P 1'
#
loop_
_entity.id
_entity.type
_entity.pdbx_description
1 polymer ?
#
loop_
_entity_poly.entity_id
_entity_poly.type
_entity_poly.pdbx_seq_one_letter_code
_entity_poly.pdbx_strand_id
1 'polypeptide(L)'
;MENNVTIVMGGGYDNPYWTANKNSYDDRTNRFTGNGIFQYRFADWLNLSYNGGIDWYNRRTKNILAVYSRGQPSGFVSEYSYFGTILNSDLLLNFSHNVGDDLEFKLTVGNNLYASYGKSVYGDATSLSIIEFYQLSNTSNRN
;
A
#
# COMPACT_ATOMS: atom_id res chain seq x y z
N MET A 1 -2.41 -20.58 48.07
CA MET A 1 -2.81 -21.60 47.09
C MET A 1 -2.60 -20.98 45.72
N GLU A 2 -1.50 -21.33 45.06
CA GLU A 2 -1.18 -20.90 43.69
C GLU A 2 -2.18 -21.55 42.72
N ASN A 3 -2.93 -20.72 42.00
CA ASN A 3 -3.75 -21.19 40.89
C ASN A 3 -2.85 -21.34 39.67
N ASN A 4 -2.23 -22.52 39.54
CA ASN A 4 -1.63 -22.97 38.30
C ASN A 4 -2.75 -23.22 37.29
N VAL A 5 -3.02 -22.22 36.45
CA VAL A 5 -3.85 -22.38 35.26
C VAL A 5 -3.06 -23.21 34.27
N THR A 6 -3.29 -24.52 34.28
CA THR A 6 -2.82 -25.43 33.24
C THR A 6 -3.52 -25.07 31.93
N ILE A 7 -2.84 -24.35 31.04
CA ILE A 7 -3.32 -24.11 29.68
C ILE A 7 -3.27 -25.45 28.95
N VAL A 8 -4.43 -26.09 28.81
CA VAL A 8 -4.55 -27.35 28.07
C VAL A 8 -4.18 -27.07 26.61
N MET A 9 -3.10 -27.72 26.17
CA MET A 9 -2.53 -27.64 24.83
C MET A 9 -3.48 -28.30 23.81
N GLY A 10 -4.53 -27.58 23.40
CA GLY A 10 -5.26 -27.89 22.16
C GLY A 10 -4.32 -27.73 20.96
N GLY A 11 -4.39 -28.66 20.02
CA GLY A 11 -3.33 -28.96 19.02
C GLY A 11 -2.76 -27.77 18.26
N GLY A 12 -1.43 -27.70 18.18
CA GLY A 12 -0.63 -26.94 17.21
C GLY A 12 -0.71 -25.41 17.20
N TYR A 13 -1.82 -24.83 17.64
CA TYR A 13 -2.17 -23.42 17.42
C TYR A 13 -2.50 -22.69 18.72
N ASP A 14 -2.27 -21.38 18.74
CA ASP A 14 -2.65 -20.55 19.88
C ASP A 14 -4.16 -20.54 20.10
N ASN A 15 -4.61 -20.38 21.34
CA ASN A 15 -6.02 -20.18 21.65
C ASN A 15 -6.54 -18.97 20.88
N PRO A 16 -7.58 -19.08 20.02
CA PRO A 16 -8.08 -17.98 19.21
C PRO A 16 -8.46 -16.73 20.01
N TYR A 17 -9.00 -16.89 21.22
CA TYR A 17 -9.31 -15.77 22.10
C TYR A 17 -8.04 -15.05 22.56
N TRP A 18 -6.99 -15.80 22.90
CA TRP A 18 -5.70 -15.21 23.29
C TRP A 18 -5.04 -14.50 22.11
N THR A 19 -5.00 -15.15 20.94
CA THR A 19 -4.45 -14.59 19.69
C THR A 19 -5.09 -13.27 19.32
N ALA A 20 -6.42 -13.19 19.35
CA ALA A 20 -7.15 -11.97 18.98
C ALA A 20 -6.89 -10.78 19.93
N ASN A 21 -6.49 -11.04 21.17
CA ASN A 21 -6.25 -10.00 22.18
C ASN A 21 -4.76 -9.66 22.37
N LYS A 22 -3.84 -10.56 21.99
CA LYS A 22 -2.40 -10.40 22.25
C LYS A 22 -1.56 -10.25 20.99
N ASN A 23 -1.98 -10.82 19.86
CA ASN A 23 -1.33 -10.58 18.57
C ASN A 23 -2.10 -9.47 17.83
N SER A 24 -1.37 -8.61 17.13
CA SER A 24 -1.98 -7.49 16.43
C SER A 24 -1.31 -7.27 15.08
N TYR A 25 -2.13 -6.96 14.08
CA TYR A 25 -1.70 -6.54 12.76
C TYR A 25 -2.45 -5.25 12.39
N ASP A 26 -1.74 -4.14 12.35
CA ASP A 26 -2.27 -2.82 12.00
C ASP A 26 -1.72 -2.43 10.62
N ASP A 27 -2.61 -2.08 9.69
CA ASP A 27 -2.27 -1.57 8.37
C ASP A 27 -2.94 -0.21 8.18
N ARG A 28 -2.12 0.81 7.93
CA ARG A 28 -2.56 2.19 7.67
C ARG A 28 -2.02 2.65 6.34
N THR A 29 -2.92 3.08 5.46
CA THR A 29 -2.56 3.68 4.20
C THR A 29 -3.06 5.12 4.15
N ASN A 30 -2.14 6.06 3.94
CA ASN A 30 -2.47 7.42 3.55
C ASN A 30 -2.28 7.54 2.04
N ARG A 31 -3.31 7.96 1.32
CA ARG A 31 -3.29 8.07 -0.14
C ARG A 31 -3.84 9.41 -0.60
N PHE A 32 -3.17 9.99 -1.58
CA PHE A 32 -3.62 11.13 -2.35
C PHE A 32 -3.64 10.75 -3.82
N THR A 33 -4.80 10.85 -4.45
CA THR A 33 -4.95 10.66 -5.89
C THR A 33 -5.61 11.87 -6.51
N GLY A 34 -5.20 12.20 -7.72
CA GLY A 34 -5.80 13.28 -8.47
C GLY A 34 -5.40 13.23 -9.93
N ASN A 35 -6.25 13.79 -10.77
CA ASN A 35 -5.94 14.00 -12.16
C ASN A 35 -6.46 15.37 -12.62
N GLY A 36 -5.83 15.89 -13.67
CA GLY A 36 -6.23 17.11 -14.35
C GLY A 36 -6.41 16.84 -15.84
N ILE A 37 -7.50 17.35 -16.39
CA ILE A 37 -7.81 17.25 -17.81
C ILE A 37 -7.70 18.64 -18.42
N PHE A 38 -6.91 18.76 -19.48
CA PHE A 38 -6.81 19.95 -20.30
C PHE A 38 -7.28 19.63 -21.71
N GLN A 39 -8.18 20.46 -22.23
CA GLN A 39 -8.67 20.34 -23.60
C GLN A 39 -8.51 21.67 -24.31
N TYR A 40 -8.02 21.63 -25.54
CA TYR A 40 -7.88 22.80 -26.38
C TYR A 40 -8.31 22.49 -27.80
N ARG A 41 -9.20 23.32 -28.34
CA ARG A 41 -9.68 23.19 -29.72
C ARG A 41 -8.96 24.21 -30.59
N PHE A 42 -8.04 23.74 -31.44
CA PHE A 42 -7.32 24.58 -32.39
C PHE A 42 -8.22 25.01 -33.56
N ALA A 43 -9.08 24.11 -34.03
CA ALA A 43 -10.08 24.33 -35.06
C ALA A 43 -11.26 23.36 -34.84
N ASP A 44 -12.38 23.53 -35.54
CA ASP A 44 -13.52 22.61 -35.41
C ASP A 44 -13.18 21.16 -35.76
N TRP A 45 -12.16 20.96 -36.60
CA TRP A 45 -11.67 19.64 -37.01
C TRP A 45 -10.42 19.16 -36.24
N LEU A 46 -9.84 19.97 -35.36
CA LEU A 46 -8.59 19.65 -34.66
C LEU A 46 -8.62 20.04 -33.19
N ASN A 47 -8.50 19.06 -32.30
CA ASN A 47 -8.42 19.30 -30.86
C ASN A 47 -7.31 18.49 -30.19
N LEU A 48 -6.82 19.03 -29.08
CA LEU A 48 -5.88 18.42 -28.15
C LEU A 48 -6.60 18.07 -26.86
N SER A 49 -6.39 16.85 -26.39
CA SER A 49 -6.84 16.38 -25.09
C SER A 49 -5.63 15.87 -24.31
N TYR A 50 -5.42 16.40 -23.12
CA TYR A 50 -4.39 15.97 -22.20
C TYR A 50 -5.01 15.56 -20.88
N ASN A 51 -4.60 14.40 -20.34
CA ASN A 51 -4.99 13.94 -19.01
C ASN A 51 -3.73 13.55 -18.23
N GLY A 52 -3.42 14.31 -17.17
CA GLY A 52 -2.31 14.02 -16.27
C GLY A 52 -2.83 13.54 -14.92
N GLY A 53 -2.31 12.42 -14.44
CA GLY A 53 -2.71 11.80 -13.17
C GLY A 53 -1.53 11.52 -12.24
N ILE A 54 -1.79 11.61 -10.94
CA ILE A 54 -0.87 11.21 -9.88
C ILE A 54 -1.62 10.36 -8.84
N ASP A 55 -1.01 9.25 -8.43
CA ASP A 55 -1.38 8.49 -7.24
C ASP A 55 -0.15 8.43 -6.35
N TRP A 56 -0.26 9.02 -5.17
CA TRP A 56 0.75 9.00 -4.14
C TRP A 56 0.18 8.27 -2.92
N TYR A 57 0.94 7.33 -2.37
CA TYR A 57 0.53 6.64 -1.16
C TYR A 57 1.71 6.26 -0.26
N ASN A 58 1.43 6.27 1.04
CA ASN A 58 2.27 5.69 2.06
C ASN A 58 1.49 4.64 2.85
N ARG A 59 1.97 3.40 2.82
CA ARG A 59 1.43 2.29 3.60
C ARG A 59 2.38 1.97 4.74
N ARG A 60 1.89 1.91 5.97
CA ARG A 60 2.61 1.44 7.13
C ARG A 60 1.87 0.26 7.73
N THR A 61 2.59 -0.83 7.89
CA THR A 61 2.11 -2.05 8.53
C THR A 61 2.91 -2.28 9.80
N LYS A 62 2.24 -2.66 10.88
CA LYS A 62 2.85 -3.11 12.12
C LYS A 62 2.30 -4.46 12.48
N ASN A 63 3.18 -5.44 12.64
CA ASN A 63 2.85 -6.78 13.08
C ASN A 63 3.44 -7.02 14.46
N ILE A 64 2.65 -7.58 15.36
CA ILE A 64 3.02 -7.89 16.74
C ILE A 64 2.59 -9.32 17.02
N LEU A 65 3.56 -10.17 17.39
CA LEU A 65 3.30 -11.43 18.06
C LEU A 65 3.78 -11.29 19.50
N ALA A 66 2.85 -11.45 20.45
CA ALA A 66 3.19 -11.36 21.86
C ALA A 66 4.16 -12.49 22.27
N VAL A 67 4.95 -12.23 23.31
CA VAL A 67 5.73 -13.27 23.98
C VAL A 67 4.79 -14.41 24.40
N TYR A 68 5.25 -15.65 24.25
CA TYR A 68 4.47 -16.89 24.40
C TYR A 68 3.48 -17.22 23.27
N SER A 69 3.42 -16.42 22.21
CA SER A 69 2.79 -16.83 20.96
C SER A 69 3.49 -18.09 20.44
N ARG A 70 2.74 -19.14 20.08
CA ARG A 70 3.35 -20.39 19.59
C ARG A 70 4.18 -20.17 18.31
N GLY A 71 3.81 -19.20 17.48
CA GLY A 71 4.53 -18.86 16.25
C GLY A 71 5.86 -18.15 16.48
N GLN A 72 5.98 -17.37 17.56
CA GLN A 72 7.24 -16.78 18.01
C GLN A 72 7.25 -16.67 19.54
N PRO A 73 7.70 -17.73 20.25
CA PRO A 73 7.62 -17.78 21.72
C PRO A 73 8.40 -16.67 22.41
N SER A 74 9.45 -16.13 21.78
CA SER A 74 10.26 -15.02 22.31
C SER A 74 9.69 -13.63 22.00
N GLY A 75 8.52 -13.56 21.34
CA GLY A 75 7.90 -12.32 20.89
C GLY A 75 8.51 -11.77 19.61
N PHE A 76 7.68 -11.06 18.84
CA PHE A 76 8.02 -10.49 17.55
C PHE A 76 7.34 -9.14 17.36
N VAL A 77 8.09 -8.16 16.86
CA VAL A 77 7.51 -6.95 16.29
C VAL A 77 8.16 -6.72 14.93
N SER A 78 7.37 -6.46 13.90
CA SER A 78 7.89 -5.90 12.66
C SER A 78 7.10 -4.69 12.23
N GLU A 79 7.81 -3.75 11.62
CA GLU A 79 7.23 -2.60 10.96
C GLU A 79 7.70 -2.55 9.51
N TYR A 80 6.75 -2.38 8.61
CA TYR A 80 6.98 -2.23 7.19
C TYR A 80 6.38 -0.90 6.75
N SER A 81 7.17 -0.09 6.06
CA SER A 81 6.69 1.15 5.43
C SER A 81 6.97 1.10 3.95
N TYR A 82 5.95 1.37 3.13
CA TYR A 82 6.05 1.47 1.69
C TYR A 82 5.58 2.83 1.22
N PHE A 83 6.40 3.48 0.41
CA PHE A 83 6.09 4.71 -0.28
C PHE A 83 5.96 4.40 -1.77
N GLY A 84 4.82 4.76 -2.36
CA GLY A 84 4.54 4.57 -3.76
C GLY A 84 4.11 5.88 -4.42
N THR A 85 4.60 6.12 -5.63
CA THR A 85 4.12 7.18 -6.52
C THR A 85 3.88 6.58 -7.90
N ILE A 86 2.73 6.85 -8.47
CA ILE A 86 2.39 6.53 -9.85
C ILE A 86 2.06 7.85 -10.55
N LEU A 87 2.67 8.05 -11.72
CA LEU A 87 2.37 9.16 -12.62
C LEU A 87 1.86 8.59 -13.93
N ASN A 88 0.79 9.19 -14.45
CA ASN A 88 0.22 8.86 -15.74
C ASN A 88 0.01 10.15 -16.53
N SER A 89 0.23 10.08 -17.84
CA SER A 89 0.12 11.23 -18.73
C SER A 89 -0.34 10.74 -20.10
N ASP A 90 -1.54 11.14 -20.50
CA ASP A 90 -2.13 10.86 -21.80
C ASP A 90 -2.19 12.15 -22.60
N LEU A 91 -1.58 12.16 -23.79
CA LEU A 91 -1.65 13.25 -24.75
C LEU A 91 -2.25 12.74 -26.04
N LEU A 92 -3.41 13.26 -26.42
CA LEU A 92 -4.14 12.87 -27.62
C LEU A 92 -4.38 14.09 -28.51
N LEU A 93 -4.05 13.96 -29.78
CA LEU A 93 -4.43 14.86 -30.86
C LEU A 93 -5.51 14.19 -31.69
N ASN A 94 -6.67 14.84 -31.80
CA ASN A 94 -7.84 14.31 -32.47
C ASN A 94 -8.19 15.16 -33.70
N PHE A 95 -8.39 14.48 -34.81
CA PHE A 95 -8.81 15.02 -36.09
C PHE A 95 -10.23 14.51 -36.39
N SER A 96 -11.14 15.42 -36.75
CA SER A 96 -12.52 15.08 -37.13
C SER A 96 -12.93 15.94 -38.31
N HIS A 97 -13.07 15.37 -39.50
CA HIS A 97 -13.41 16.11 -40.70
C HIS A 97 -14.52 15.42 -41.49
N ASN A 98 -15.50 16.20 -41.94
CA ASN A 98 -16.54 15.70 -42.83
C ASN A 98 -16.02 15.70 -44.27
N VAL A 99 -16.13 14.57 -44.96
CA VAL A 99 -15.75 14.41 -46.36
C VAL A 99 -17.03 14.29 -47.18
N GLY A 100 -17.50 15.42 -47.71
CA GLY A 100 -18.82 15.53 -48.33
C GLY A 100 -19.95 15.54 -47.29
N ASP A 101 -21.17 15.24 -47.74
CA ASP A 101 -22.37 15.29 -46.88
C ASP A 101 -22.63 13.98 -46.11
N ASP A 102 -22.04 12.87 -46.56
CA ASP A 102 -22.39 11.52 -46.11
C ASP A 102 -21.31 10.82 -45.28
N LEU A 103 -20.10 11.40 -45.17
CA LEU A 103 -18.95 10.72 -44.58
C LEU A 103 -18.22 11.58 -43.54
N GLU A 104 -17.92 10.98 -42.38
CA GLU A 104 -17.12 11.59 -41.33
C GLU A 104 -15.83 10.78 -41.13
N PHE A 105 -14.68 11.46 -41.22
CA PHE A 105 -13.37 10.89 -40.96
C PHE A 105 -12.86 11.32 -39.59
N LYS A 106 -12.51 10.34 -38.75
CA LYS A 106 -11.92 10.54 -37.42
C LYS A 106 -10.58 9.84 -37.31
N LEU A 107 -9.57 10.57 -36.84
CA LEU A 107 -8.25 10.04 -36.55
C LEU A 107 -7.77 10.58 -35.20
N THR A 108 -7.31 9.69 -34.33
CA THR A 108 -6.67 10.06 -33.07
C THR A 108 -5.25 9.54 -33.08
N VAL A 109 -4.30 10.41 -32.76
CA VAL A 109 -2.89 10.05 -32.58
C VAL A 109 -2.45 10.58 -31.23
N GLY A 110 -1.63 9.82 -30.51
CA GLY A 110 -1.24 10.26 -29.18
C GLY A 110 -0.10 9.47 -28.57
N ASN A 111 0.23 9.85 -27.35
CA ASN A 111 1.25 9.24 -26.52
C ASN A 111 0.70 9.01 -25.11
N ASN A 112 1.08 7.89 -24.52
CA ASN A 112 0.87 7.61 -23.10
C ASN A 112 2.24 7.46 -22.43
N LEU A 113 2.38 8.09 -21.26
CA LEU A 113 3.51 7.89 -20.37
C LEU A 113 3.00 7.37 -19.02
N TYR A 114 3.66 6.34 -18.53
CA TYR A 114 3.43 5.77 -17.21
C TYR A 114 4.76 5.65 -16.48
N ALA A 115 4.80 6.15 -15.26
CA ALA A 115 5.94 6.01 -14.38
C ALA A 115 5.48 5.55 -12.99
N SER A 116 6.25 4.65 -12.39
CA SER A 116 6.01 4.16 -11.05
C SER A 116 7.31 4.19 -10.25
N TYR A 117 7.22 4.68 -9.03
CA TYR A 117 8.30 4.72 -8.07
C TYR A 117 7.83 4.06 -6.77
N GLY A 118 8.69 3.22 -6.22
CA GLY A 118 8.45 2.51 -4.98
C GLY A 118 9.68 2.52 -4.09
N LYS A 119 9.47 2.70 -2.79
CA LYS A 119 10.49 2.53 -1.76
C LYS A 119 9.89 1.81 -0.57
N SER A 120 10.56 0.77 -0.10
CA SER A 120 10.22 0.10 1.16
C SER A 120 11.29 0.31 2.21
N VAL A 121 10.86 0.29 3.46
CA VAL A 121 11.71 0.14 4.65
C VAL A 121 11.06 -0.93 5.50
N TYR A 122 11.87 -1.88 5.95
CA TYR A 122 11.46 -2.96 6.83
C TYR A 122 12.40 -3.00 8.04
N GLY A 123 11.82 -3.20 9.21
CA GLY A 123 12.57 -3.46 10.43
C GLY A 123 11.81 -4.42 11.31
N ASP A 124 12.52 -5.28 12.01
CA ASP A 124 11.96 -6.21 12.98
C ASP A 124 12.81 -6.31 14.25
N ALA A 125 12.15 -6.77 15.31
CA ALA A 125 12.74 -7.08 16.59
C ALA A 125 12.23 -8.45 17.04
N THR A 126 13.16 -9.29 17.46
CA THR A 126 12.91 -10.61 18.05
C THR A 126 13.45 -10.63 19.47
N SER A 127 12.94 -11.53 20.31
CA SER A 127 13.36 -11.62 21.73
C SER A 127 13.11 -10.31 22.48
N LEU A 128 11.83 -9.98 22.64
CA LEU A 128 11.41 -8.74 23.31
C LEU A 128 11.81 -8.79 24.79
N SER A 129 12.60 -7.80 25.24
CA SER A 129 13.13 -7.77 26.61
C SER A 129 12.08 -7.35 27.63
N ILE A 130 11.20 -6.42 27.24
CA ILE A 130 10.10 -5.91 28.07
C ILE A 130 8.77 -6.40 27.49
N ILE A 131 8.01 -7.13 28.29
CA ILE A 131 6.68 -7.63 27.94
C ILE A 131 5.73 -6.44 27.75
N GLU A 132 4.87 -6.50 26.71
CA GLU A 132 3.90 -5.46 26.33
C GLU A 132 4.48 -4.11 25.83
N PHE A 133 5.80 -4.03 25.57
CA PHE A 133 6.44 -2.84 24.99
C PHE A 133 6.83 -3.06 23.52
N TYR A 134 5.94 -2.76 22.57
CA TYR A 134 6.12 -3.11 21.16
C TYR A 134 6.79 -2.01 20.32
N GLN A 135 8.07 -1.77 20.58
CA GLN A 135 8.92 -0.88 19.76
C GLN A 135 10.09 -1.66 19.14
N LEU A 136 10.55 -1.27 17.95
CA LEU A 136 11.70 -1.89 17.29
C LEU A 136 13.00 -1.79 18.14
N SER A 137 13.08 -0.83 19.03
CA SER A 137 14.18 -0.65 19.98
C SER A 137 14.17 -1.66 21.14
N ASN A 138 13.04 -2.35 21.39
CA ASN A 138 12.88 -3.32 22.47
C ASN A 138 13.29 -4.73 22.04
N THR A 139 14.57 -4.91 21.71
CA THR A 139 15.16 -6.21 21.35
C THR A 139 16.29 -6.55 22.34
N SER A 140 16.35 -7.79 22.82
CA SER A 140 17.50 -8.28 23.60
C SER A 140 18.70 -8.64 22.71
N ASN A 141 18.47 -8.79 21.39
CA ASN A 141 19.51 -8.91 20.40
C ASN A 141 20.01 -7.52 20.00
N ARG A 142 21.14 -7.11 20.59
CA ARG A 142 21.97 -6.00 20.12
C ARG A 142 22.96 -6.57 19.10
N ASN A 143 22.84 -6.14 17.84
CA ASN A 143 23.99 -6.11 16.92
C ASN A 143 24.62 -4.73 16.99
#